data_AF-A0A7J9YJD6-F1
#
_entry.id   AF-A0A7J9YJD6-F1
#
_cell.length_a   1.000
_cell.length_b   1.000
_cell.length_c   1.000
_cell.angle_alpha   90.00
_cell.angle_beta   90.00
_cell.angle_gamma   90.00
#
_symmetry.space_group_name_H-M   'P 1'
#
loop_
_entity.id
_entity.type
_entity.pdbx_description
1 polymer ?
#
loop_
_entity_poly.entity_id
_entity_poly.type
_entity_poly.pdbx_seq_one_letter_code
_entity_poly.pdbx_strand_id
1 'polypeptide(L)'
;MRSADIDYDYWVTAAGGGSALRGTDPVTVDAVLWLLGLGRGMRVLEIGTGSGYTAALLARGVGPSGQVVSLDHDDSLVRRAVALHDQVGNGNVEVHTAGYSTLMSGVLGPDRQ
;
A
#
# COMPACT_ATOMS: atom_id res chain seq x y z
N MET A 1 -8.27 -13.77 -2.05
CA MET A 1 -7.34 -13.24 -1.04
C MET A 1 -8.15 -12.43 -0.04
N ARG A 2 -7.79 -12.49 1.23
CA ARG A 2 -8.52 -11.85 2.34
C ARG A 2 -7.57 -11.09 3.25
N SER A 3 -8.11 -10.14 4.00
CA SER A 3 -7.46 -9.33 5.02
C SER A 3 -6.76 -10.20 6.07
N ALA A 4 -7.39 -11.33 6.43
CA ALA A 4 -6.83 -12.34 7.33
C ALA A 4 -5.56 -13.05 6.80
N ASP A 5 -5.19 -12.88 5.53
CA ASP A 5 -3.96 -13.46 4.97
C ASP A 5 -2.69 -12.69 5.41
N ILE A 6 -2.85 -11.51 6.04
CA ILE A 6 -1.77 -10.66 6.55
C ILE A 6 -2.13 -10.18 7.96
N ASP A 7 -1.17 -10.22 8.88
CA ASP A 7 -1.34 -9.75 10.27
C ASP A 7 -1.59 -8.23 10.30
N TYR A 8 -2.82 -7.80 10.55
CA TYR A 8 -3.20 -6.39 10.59
C TYR A 8 -2.44 -5.60 11.66
N ASP A 9 -2.29 -6.17 12.86
CA ASP A 9 -1.70 -5.50 14.02
C ASP A 9 -0.22 -5.18 13.78
N TYR A 10 0.48 -6.06 13.06
CA TYR A 10 1.86 -5.82 12.62
C TYR A 10 2.00 -4.52 11.80
N TRP A 11 1.05 -4.23 10.91
CA TRP A 11 1.11 -3.04 10.06
C TRP A 11 0.71 -1.76 10.80
N VAL A 12 -0.32 -1.82 11.64
CA VAL A 12 -0.85 -0.63 12.32
C VAL A 12 -0.13 -0.26 13.61
N THR A 13 0.61 -1.17 14.24
CA THR A 13 1.31 -0.84 15.50
C THR A 13 2.48 0.11 15.26
N ALA A 14 2.40 1.34 15.79
CA ALA A 14 3.46 2.34 15.64
C ALA A 14 4.83 1.82 16.13
N ALA A 15 5.90 2.21 15.44
CA ALA A 15 7.26 1.88 15.84
C ALA A 15 7.51 2.42 17.26
N GLY A 16 7.87 1.54 18.19
CA GLY A 16 8.10 1.89 19.61
C GLY A 16 6.92 1.64 20.55
N GLY A 17 5.86 0.95 20.12
CA GLY A 17 4.74 0.57 21.01
C GLY A 17 3.79 1.72 21.34
N GLY A 18 3.78 2.77 20.52
CA GLY A 18 2.82 3.87 20.61
C GLY A 18 1.40 3.49 20.16
N SER A 19 0.50 4.47 20.12
CA SER A 19 -0.88 4.26 19.64
C SER A 19 -0.89 3.70 18.21
N ALA A 20 -1.82 2.80 17.92
CA ALA A 20 -1.99 2.24 16.59
C ALA A 20 -2.23 3.36 15.57
N LEU A 21 -1.53 3.27 14.44
CA LEU A 21 -1.80 4.11 13.28
C LEU A 21 -3.25 3.88 12.84
N ARG A 22 -3.90 4.96 12.43
CA ARG A 22 -5.26 4.88 11.91
C ARG A 22 -5.25 4.13 10.58
N GLY A 23 -5.81 2.92 10.58
CA GLY A 23 -6.02 2.10 9.39
C GLY A 23 -7.50 1.92 9.10
N THR A 24 -7.81 1.55 7.86
CA THR A 24 -9.14 1.03 7.50
C THR A 24 -9.30 -0.35 8.12
N ASP A 25 -10.47 -0.64 8.70
CA ASP A 25 -10.68 -1.93 9.35
C ASP A 25 -10.60 -3.09 8.33
N PRO A 26 -10.11 -4.28 8.74
CA PRO A 26 -9.92 -5.42 7.85
C PRO A 26 -11.16 -5.84 7.05
N VAL A 27 -12.36 -5.72 7.64
CA VAL A 27 -13.62 -6.14 6.99
C VAL A 27 -13.96 -5.20 5.85
N THR A 28 -13.80 -3.90 6.05
CA THR A 28 -13.97 -2.90 4.99
C THR A 28 -12.93 -3.09 3.89
N VAL A 29 -11.67 -3.38 4.24
CA VAL A 29 -10.64 -3.66 3.23
C VAL A 29 -11.01 -4.87 2.37
N ASP A 30 -11.51 -5.95 2.98
CA ASP A 30 -11.98 -7.13 2.24
C ASP A 30 -13.10 -6.80 1.24
N ALA A 31 -14.08 -6.01 1.67
CA ALA A 31 -15.17 -5.60 0.80
C ALA A 31 -14.67 -4.78 -0.40
N VAL A 32 -13.74 -3.84 -0.17
CA VAL A 32 -13.14 -3.04 -1.25
C VAL A 32 -12.34 -3.91 -2.22
N LEU A 33 -11.49 -4.80 -1.71
CA LEU A 33 -10.70 -5.71 -2.55
C LEU A 33 -11.57 -6.61 -3.41
N TRP A 34 -12.71 -7.08 -2.87
CA TRP A 34 -13.68 -7.86 -3.63
C TRP A 34 -14.32 -7.04 -4.75
N LEU A 35 -14.73 -5.80 -4.46
CA LEU A 35 -15.33 -4.89 -5.44
C LEU A 35 -14.36 -4.48 -6.55
N LEU A 36 -13.06 -4.34 -6.24
CA LEU A 36 -12.03 -3.97 -7.21
C LEU A 36 -11.80 -5.04 -8.29
N GLY A 37 -12.20 -6.29 -8.06
CA GLY A 37 -12.08 -7.37 -9.05
C GLY A 37 -10.63 -7.62 -9.48
N LEU A 38 -9.68 -7.55 -8.54
CA LEU A 38 -8.25 -7.65 -8.83
C LEU A 38 -7.90 -8.95 -9.57
N GLY A 39 -7.13 -8.80 -10.65
CA GLY A 39 -6.55 -9.88 -11.42
C GLY A 39 -5.04 -9.91 -11.32
N ARG A 40 -4.46 -11.09 -11.54
CA ARG A 40 -2.99 -11.26 -11.59
C ARG A 40 -2.39 -10.41 -12.70
N GLY A 41 -1.26 -9.77 -12.44
CA GLY A 41 -0.55 -8.91 -13.40
C GLY A 41 -1.10 -7.48 -13.51
N MET A 42 -2.16 -7.13 -12.79
CA MET A 42 -2.68 -5.76 -12.83
C MET A 42 -1.71 -4.76 -12.19
N ARG A 43 -1.77 -3.52 -12.67
CA ARG A 43 -1.10 -2.36 -12.08
C ARG A 43 -2.12 -1.55 -11.32
N VAL A 44 -1.89 -1.28 -10.05
CA VAL A 44 -2.83 -0.58 -9.16
C VAL A 44 -2.17 0.68 -8.61
N LEU A 45 -2.92 1.78 -8.62
CA LEU A 45 -2.57 3.00 -7.90
C LEU A 45 -3.44 3.09 -6.65
N GLU A 46 -2.80 3.21 -5.49
CA GLU A 46 -3.43 3.49 -4.21
C GLU A 46 -3.12 4.93 -3.78
N ILE A 47 -4.15 5.64 -3.30
CA ILE A 47 -4.01 6.98 -2.72
C ILE A 47 -4.36 6.91 -1.23
N GLY A 48 -3.40 7.28 -0.38
CA GLY A 48 -3.46 7.15 1.07
C GLY A 48 -2.81 5.85 1.54
N THR A 49 -1.47 5.80 1.54
CA THR A 49 -0.70 4.63 2.03
C THR A 49 -1.02 4.29 3.47
N GLY A 50 -1.15 5.29 4.35
CA GLY A 50 -1.41 5.05 5.77
C GLY A 50 -0.38 4.11 6.41
N SER A 51 -0.84 2.98 6.94
CA SER A 51 0.05 1.95 7.53
C SER A 51 0.80 1.09 6.52
N GLY A 52 0.39 1.09 5.24
CA GLY A 52 0.88 0.16 4.20
C GLY A 52 0.13 -1.18 4.12
N TYR A 53 -0.84 -1.43 5.02
CA TYR A 53 -1.59 -2.69 5.08
C TYR A 53 -2.36 -2.98 3.78
N THR A 54 -3.10 -2.01 3.25
CA THR A 54 -3.90 -2.20 2.05
C THR A 54 -3.01 -2.41 0.82
N ALA A 55 -1.91 -1.64 0.67
CA ALA A 55 -0.90 -1.89 -0.36
C ALA A 55 -0.36 -3.33 -0.33
N ALA A 56 -0.10 -3.89 0.85
CA ALA A 56 0.41 -5.25 1.00
C ALA A 56 -0.60 -6.30 0.53
N LEU A 57 -1.88 -6.08 0.83
CA LEU A 57 -2.96 -6.91 0.30
C LEU A 57 -3.04 -6.75 -1.22
N LEU A 58 -3.17 -5.53 -1.76
CA LEU A 58 -3.23 -5.27 -3.20
C LEU A 58 -2.11 -6.00 -3.97
N ALA A 59 -0.87 -5.93 -3.46
CA ALA A 59 0.29 -6.57 -4.05
C ALA A 59 0.18 -8.10 -4.14
N ARG A 60 -0.32 -8.74 -3.08
CA ARG A 60 -0.59 -10.17 -3.08
C ARG A 60 -1.76 -10.52 -4.02
N GLY A 61 -2.72 -9.62 -4.20
CA GLY A 61 -3.88 -9.80 -5.07
C GLY A 61 -3.51 -9.80 -6.54
N VAL A 62 -2.69 -8.83 -6.95
CA VAL A 62 -2.16 -8.74 -8.32
C VAL A 62 -1.02 -9.73 -8.58
N GLY A 63 -0.45 -10.33 -7.52
CA GLY A 63 0.62 -11.31 -7.62
C GLY A 63 1.95 -10.72 -8.09
N PRO A 64 3.01 -11.55 -8.18
CA PRO A 64 4.39 -11.08 -8.40
C PRO A 64 4.63 -10.45 -9.77
N SER A 65 3.77 -10.69 -10.75
CA SER A 65 3.83 -10.07 -12.08
C SER A 65 3.05 -8.76 -12.17
N GLY A 66 2.28 -8.40 -11.14
CA GLY A 66 1.57 -7.13 -11.03
C GLY A 66 2.38 -6.11 -10.25
N GLN A 67 1.88 -4.87 -10.17
CA GLN A 67 2.57 -3.76 -9.49
C GLN A 67 1.57 -2.92 -8.70
N VAL A 68 1.97 -2.46 -7.52
CA VAL A 68 1.22 -1.49 -6.73
C VAL A 68 2.08 -0.24 -6.54
N VAL A 69 1.52 0.91 -6.87
CA VAL A 69 2.09 2.22 -6.53
C VAL A 69 1.18 2.83 -5.47
N SER A 70 1.71 3.12 -4.28
CA SER A 70 0.98 3.72 -3.17
C SER A 70 1.52 5.11 -2.87
N LEU A 71 0.62 6.07 -2.70
CA LEU A 71 0.97 7.48 -2.49
C LEU A 71 0.44 7.99 -1.16
N ASP A 72 1.25 8.75 -0.42
CA ASP A 72 0.80 9.50 0.76
C ASP A 72 1.46 10.88 0.83
N HIS A 73 0.81 11.83 1.49
CA HIS A 73 1.37 13.16 1.73
C HIS A 73 2.27 13.21 2.98
N ASP A 74 2.12 12.23 3.89
CA ASP A 74 2.92 12.15 5.12
C ASP A 74 4.20 11.34 4.89
N ASP A 75 5.32 12.05 4.80
CA ASP A 75 6.68 11.50 4.64
C ASP A 75 7.04 10.43 5.68
N SER A 76 6.55 10.56 6.91
CA SER A 76 6.85 9.62 7.99
C SER A 76 6.13 8.28 7.80
N LEU A 77 4.89 8.33 7.31
CA LEU A 77 4.11 7.15 6.96
C LEU A 77 4.71 6.44 5.75
N VAL A 78 5.12 7.19 4.72
CA VAL A 78 5.80 6.64 3.54
C VAL A 78 7.05 5.87 3.93
N ARG A 79 7.98 6.49 4.68
CA ARG A 79 9.24 5.83 5.09
C ARG A 79 8.99 4.58 5.91
N ARG A 80 8.00 4.61 6.79
CA ARG A 80 7.60 3.45 7.58
C ARG A 80 7.05 2.33 6.70
N ALA A 81 6.12 2.65 5.81
CA ALA A 81 5.52 1.66 4.91
C ALA A 81 6.58 1.02 4.02
N VAL A 82 7.49 1.80 3.43
CA VAL A 82 8.64 1.27 2.66
C VAL A 82 9.42 0.25 3.49
N ALA A 83 9.82 0.61 4.71
CA ALA A 83 10.58 -0.30 5.57
C ALA A 83 9.81 -1.60 5.89
N LEU A 84 8.50 -1.53 6.12
CA LEU A 84 7.68 -2.73 6.35
C LEU A 84 7.56 -3.59 5.10
N HIS A 85 7.36 -3.00 3.93
CA HIS A 85 7.31 -3.72 2.65
C HIS A 85 8.65 -4.42 2.35
N ASP A 86 9.77 -3.76 2.62
CA ASP A 86 11.10 -4.35 2.48
C ASP A 86 11.30 -5.54 3.44
N GLN A 87 10.88 -5.39 4.71
CA GLN A 87 10.99 -6.44 5.72
C GLN A 87 10.22 -7.72 5.36
N VAL A 88 9.04 -7.59 4.75
CA VAL A 88 8.23 -8.74 4.33
C VAL A 88 8.55 -9.21 2.91
N GLY A 89 9.49 -8.56 2.22
CA GLY A 89 9.92 -8.93 0.86
C GLY A 89 8.91 -8.61 -0.24
N ASN A 90 8.07 -7.59 -0.06
CA ASN A 90 7.08 -7.16 -1.06
C ASN A 90 7.75 -6.34 -2.19
N GLY A 91 8.47 -7.03 -3.08
CA GLY A 91 9.22 -6.39 -4.17
C GLY A 91 8.38 -5.79 -5.31
N ASN A 92 7.05 -5.93 -5.27
CA ASN A 92 6.13 -5.38 -6.27
C ASN A 92 5.28 -4.21 -5.74
N VAL A 93 5.70 -3.60 -4.63
CA VAL A 93 5.09 -2.39 -4.08
C VAL A 93 6.10 -1.25 -4.14
N GLU A 94 5.67 -0.12 -4.69
CA GLU A 94 6.39 1.15 -4.57
C GLU A 94 5.57 2.13 -3.77
N VAL A 95 6.19 2.82 -2.81
CA VAL A 95 5.53 3.81 -1.96
C VAL A 95 6.25 5.15 -2.14
N HIS A 96 5.50 6.20 -2.45
CA HIS A 96 6.06 7.53 -2.70
C HIS A 96 5.32 8.61 -1.93
N THR A 97 6.07 9.63 -1.48
CA THR A 97 5.43 10.86 -1.00
C THR A 97 4.87 11.63 -2.19
N ALA A 98 3.58 11.92 -2.17
CA ALA A 98 2.94 12.79 -3.15
C ALA A 98 1.86 13.66 -2.51
N GLY A 99 1.95 14.97 -2.73
CA GLY A 99 0.90 15.93 -2.43
C GLY A 99 0.09 16.30 -3.68
N TYR A 100 -0.89 17.17 -3.49
CA TYR A 100 -1.75 17.69 -4.57
C TYR A 100 -0.95 18.28 -5.75
N SER A 101 0.13 19.02 -5.46
CA SER A 101 1.02 19.59 -6.48
C SER A 101 1.79 18.52 -7.26
N THR A 102 2.22 17.45 -6.60
CA THR A 102 3.00 16.37 -7.21
C THR A 102 2.16 15.56 -8.20
N LEU A 103 0.91 15.25 -7.84
CA LEU A 103 -0.05 14.58 -8.72
C LEU A 103 -0.35 15.38 -10.00
N MET A 104 -0.47 16.70 -9.89
CA MET A 104 -0.68 17.59 -11.04
C MET A 104 0.59 17.74 -11.91
N SER A 105 1.78 17.55 -11.34
CA SER A 105 3.07 17.67 -12.06
C SER A 105 3.56 16.37 -12.73
N GLY A 106 2.89 15.24 -12.51
CA GLY A 106 3.20 13.96 -13.16
C GLY A 106 4.28 13.13 -12.46
N VAL A 107 3.96 12.53 -11.30
CA VAL A 107 4.75 11.42 -10.72
C VAL A 107 4.71 10.18 -11.63
N LEU A 108 3.63 10.03 -12.40
CA LEU A 108 3.45 9.00 -13.42
C LEU A 108 3.98 9.53 -14.77
N GLY A 109 5.26 9.88 -14.83
CA GLY A 109 5.93 10.09 -16.11
C GLY A 109 5.91 8.79 -16.93
N PRO A 110 5.85 8.86 -18.27
CA PRO A 110 5.79 7.66 -19.11
C PRO A 110 7.04 6.81 -18.89
N ASP A 111 6.81 5.51 -18.66
CA ASP A 111 7.75 4.39 -18.53
C ASP A 111 9.26 4.72 -18.55
N ARG A 112 9.95 4.47 -17.42
CA ARG A 112 11.41 4.36 -17.43
C ARG A 112 11.81 3.12 -18.24
N GLN A 113 12.46 3.34 -19.37
CA GLN A 113 13.24 2.33 -20.10
C GLN A 113 14.49 1.94 -19.33
#